data_AF-A0A161VYV1-F1
#
_entry.id   AF-A0A161VYV1-F1
#
_cell.length_a   1.000
_cell.length_b   1.000
_cell.length_c   1.000
_cell.angle_alpha   90.00
_cell.angle_beta   90.00
_cell.angle_gamma   90.00
#
_symmetry.space_group_name_H-M   'P 1'
#
loop_
_entity.id
_entity.type
_entity.pdbx_description
1 polymer ?
#
loop_
_entity_poly.entity_id
_entity_poly.type
_entity_poly.pdbx_seq_one_letter_code
_entity_poly.pdbx_strand_id
1 'polypeptide(L)'
;MQIMHITKDDFFPIFNIAFFTLIGISKLAYRLALLKAKNHRLHTANKVLSKRQRAKKNQLRLRGLLNAAKAEAIQVEKGIVNAKGKNIPQGGTRAEVGESSGRRCSNCGKTGHNVQTYQVVWETSKEEVNK
;
A
#
# COMPACT_ATOMS: atom_id res chain seq x y z
N MET A 1 10.38 34.25 -62.68
CA MET A 1 10.24 33.40 -61.48
C MET A 1 11.62 32.84 -61.18
N GLN A 2 12.35 33.41 -60.21
CA GLN A 2 13.67 32.88 -59.84
C GLN A 2 13.47 31.62 -58.98
N ILE A 3 13.88 30.47 -59.51
CA ILE A 3 13.98 29.25 -58.71
C ILE A 3 15.27 29.40 -57.91
N MET A 4 15.16 29.61 -56.58
CA MET A 4 16.31 29.52 -55.69
C MET A 4 16.92 28.13 -55.81
N HIS A 5 18.13 28.06 -56.36
CA HIS A 5 18.93 26.83 -56.33
C HIS A 5 19.30 26.56 -54.88
N ILE A 6 18.63 25.59 -54.25
CA ILE A 6 19.07 25.06 -52.96
C ILE A 6 20.44 24.42 -53.21
N THR A 7 21.48 25.02 -52.65
CA THR A 7 22.83 24.49 -52.78
C THR A 7 22.95 23.22 -51.93
N LYS A 8 23.89 22.33 -52.30
CA LYS A 8 24.15 21.11 -51.52
C LYS A 8 24.41 21.43 -50.05
N ASP A 9 25.07 22.56 -49.80
CA ASP A 9 25.47 23.02 -48.46
C ASP A 9 24.27 23.38 -47.57
N ASP A 10 23.12 23.75 -48.16
CA ASP A 10 21.88 24.01 -47.43
C ASP A 10 21.03 22.74 -47.23
N PHE A 11 21.06 21.82 -48.19
CA PHE A 11 20.20 20.64 -48.19
C PHE A 11 20.67 19.54 -47.22
N PHE A 12 21.96 19.20 -47.24
CA PHE A 12 22.48 18.09 -46.44
C PHE A 12 22.34 18.27 -44.92
N PRO A 13 22.55 19.46 -44.33
CA PRO A 13 22.33 19.68 -42.91
C PRO A 13 20.87 19.47 -42.49
N ILE A 14 19.92 20.01 -43.28
CA ILE A 14 18.48 19.88 -43.00
C ILE A 14 18.05 18.41 -43.10
N PHE A 15 18.50 17.71 -44.14
CA PHE A 15 18.22 16.28 -44.30
C PHE A 15 18.78 15.46 -43.13
N ASN A 16 20.03 15.71 -42.73
CA ASN A 16 20.65 14.98 -41.62
C ASN A 16 19.89 15.19 -40.30
N ILE A 17 19.51 16.43 -39.99
CA ILE A 17 18.73 16.73 -38.78
C ILE A 17 17.40 15.96 -38.81
N ALA A 18 16.66 16.04 -39.92
CA ALA A 18 15.39 15.33 -40.09
C ALA A 18 15.55 13.80 -39.98
N PHE A 19 16.60 13.26 -40.59
CA PHE A 19 16.88 11.83 -40.58
C PHE A 19 17.20 11.31 -39.17
N PHE A 20 18.10 11.99 -38.43
CA PHE A 20 18.43 11.59 -37.07
C PHE A 20 17.26 11.78 -36.09
N THR A 21 16.45 12.83 -36.27
CA THR A 21 15.22 12.98 -35.46
C THR A 21 14.22 11.86 -35.73
N LEU A 22 13.98 11.49 -36.99
CA LEU A 22 13.12 10.36 -37.34
C LEU A 22 13.60 9.05 -36.74
N ILE A 23 14.91 8.78 -36.77
CA ILE A 23 15.49 7.60 -36.10
C ILE A 23 15.25 7.64 -34.59
N GLY A 24 15.47 8.80 -33.96
CA GLY A 24 15.23 9.01 -32.54
C GLY A 24 13.78 8.74 -32.16
N ILE A 25 12.83 9.35 -32.87
CA ILE A 25 11.39 9.18 -32.67
C ILE A 25 10.99 7.72 -32.86
N SER A 26 11.51 7.04 -33.88
CA SER A 26 11.21 5.63 -34.14
C SER A 26 11.65 4.73 -32.98
N LYS A 27 12.87 4.95 -32.45
CA LYS A 27 13.37 4.22 -31.28
C LYS A 27 12.53 4.49 -30.02
N LEU A 28 12.08 5.73 -29.82
CA LEU A 28 11.21 6.09 -28.70
C LEU A 28 9.83 5.46 -28.84
N ALA A 29 9.22 5.51 -30.02
CA ALA A 29 7.92 4.92 -30.31
C ALA A 29 7.94 3.41 -30.04
N TYR A 30 8.98 2.70 -30.47
CA TYR A 30 9.16 1.28 -30.17
C TYR A 30 9.22 1.01 -28.66
N ARG A 31 10.04 1.77 -27.92
CA ARG A 31 10.15 1.63 -26.46
C ARG A 31 8.83 1.93 -25.76
N LEU A 32 8.10 2.97 -26.20
CA LEU A 32 6.79 3.34 -25.66
C LEU A 32 5.75 2.24 -25.90
N ALA A 33 5.72 1.64 -27.10
CA ALA A 33 4.84 0.53 -27.40
C ALA A 33 5.09 -0.67 -26.48
N LEU A 34 6.37 -1.02 -26.27
CA LEU A 34 6.78 -2.11 -25.37
C LEU A 34 6.42 -1.82 -23.91
N LEU A 35 6.64 -0.59 -23.43
CA LEU A 35 6.27 -0.16 -22.09
C LEU A 35 4.75 -0.19 -21.90
N LYS A 36 3.97 0.30 -22.87
CA LYS A 36 2.51 0.28 -22.84
C LYS A 36 1.96 -1.14 -22.77
N ALA A 37 2.52 -2.06 -23.56
CA ALA A 37 2.16 -3.47 -23.52
C ALA A 37 2.47 -4.11 -22.17
N LYS A 38 3.67 -3.87 -21.61
CA LYS A 38 4.05 -4.37 -20.27
C LYS A 38 3.15 -3.81 -19.18
N ASN A 39 2.86 -2.51 -19.20
CA ASN A 39 2.00 -1.86 -18.23
C ASN A 39 0.57 -2.45 -18.30
N HIS A 40 0.02 -2.63 -19.50
CA HIS A 40 -1.29 -3.25 -19.68
C HIS A 40 -1.35 -4.68 -19.12
N ARG A 41 -0.31 -5.49 -19.35
CA ARG A 41 -0.20 -6.84 -18.78
C ARG A 41 -0.16 -6.82 -17.26
N LEU A 42 0.67 -5.95 -16.67
CA LEU A 42 0.77 -5.82 -15.21
C LEU A 42 -0.54 -5.35 -14.59
N HIS A 43 -1.19 -4.35 -15.18
CA HIS A 43 -2.47 -3.85 -14.71
C HIS A 43 -3.55 -4.95 -14.73
N THR A 44 -3.59 -5.73 -15.81
CA THR A 44 -4.52 -6.87 -15.94
C THR A 44 -4.25 -7.94 -14.90
N ALA A 45 -2.99 -8.35 -14.73
CA ALA A 45 -2.59 -9.32 -13.71
C ALA A 45 -2.93 -8.83 -12.29
N ASN A 46 -2.64 -7.57 -11.98
CA ASN A 46 -2.95 -6.96 -10.69
C ASN A 46 -4.46 -6.90 -10.42
N LYS A 47 -5.28 -6.63 -11.45
CA LYS A 47 -6.75 -6.66 -11.32
C LYS A 47 -7.24 -8.06 -10.95
N VAL A 48 -6.71 -9.10 -11.59
CA VAL A 48 -7.05 -10.51 -11.28
C VAL A 48 -6.60 -10.88 -9.87
N LEU A 49 -5.35 -10.57 -9.50
CA LEU A 49 -4.83 -10.84 -8.16
C LEU A 49 -5.61 -10.11 -7.07
N SER A 50 -5.94 -8.83 -7.29
CA SER A 50 -6.73 -8.01 -6.35
C SER A 50 -8.12 -8.61 -6.14
N LYS A 51 -8.79 -9.05 -7.21
CA LYS A 51 -10.08 -9.76 -7.11
C LYS A 51 -9.95 -11.04 -6.28
N ARG A 52 -8.93 -11.86 -6.57
CA ARG A 52 -8.67 -13.11 -5.83
C ARG A 52 -8.42 -12.86 -4.35
N GLN A 53 -7.58 -11.87 -4.02
CA GLN A 53 -7.28 -11.50 -2.64
C GLN A 53 -8.52 -11.02 -1.90
N ARG A 54 -9.35 -10.18 -2.54
CA ARG A 54 -10.63 -9.71 -1.96
C ARG A 54 -11.59 -10.87 -1.72
N ALA A 55 -11.74 -11.79 -2.68
CA ALA A 55 -12.58 -12.98 -2.53
C ALA A 55 -12.12 -13.85 -1.34
N LYS A 56 -10.81 -14.14 -1.24
CA LYS A 56 -10.25 -14.90 -0.12
C LYS A 56 -10.47 -14.19 1.21
N LYS A 57 -10.25 -12.87 1.28
CA LYS A 57 -10.49 -12.06 2.49
C LYS A 57 -11.96 -12.11 2.92
N ASN A 58 -12.88 -12.00 1.97
CA ASN A 58 -14.32 -12.08 2.24
C ASN A 58 -14.74 -13.48 2.70
N GLN A 59 -14.22 -14.53 2.09
CA GLN A 59 -14.47 -15.91 2.51
C GLN A 59 -14.00 -16.15 3.95
N LEU A 60 -12.80 -15.68 4.30
CA LEU A 60 -12.27 -15.81 5.67
C LEU A 60 -13.14 -15.05 6.68
N ARG A 61 -13.60 -13.84 6.33
CA ARG A 61 -14.51 -13.06 7.18
C ARG A 61 -15.85 -13.76 7.39
N LEU A 62 -16.46 -14.28 6.32
CA LEU A 62 -17.73 -14.99 6.40
C LEU A 62 -17.60 -16.28 7.22
N ARG A 63 -16.54 -17.06 6.99
CA ARG A 63 -16.26 -18.27 7.79
C ARG A 63 -16.04 -17.92 9.26
N GLY A 64 -15.34 -16.82 9.55
CA GLY A 64 -15.17 -16.32 10.92
C GLY A 64 -16.49 -15.97 11.59
N LEU A 65 -17.39 -15.26 10.89
CA LEU A 65 -18.73 -14.92 11.37
C LEU A 65 -19.56 -16.19 11.66
N LEU A 66 -19.58 -17.14 10.74
CA LEU A 66 -20.31 -18.41 10.91
C LEU A 66 -19.78 -19.22 12.09
N ASN A 67 -18.46 -19.24 12.28
CA ASN A 67 -17.84 -19.92 13.41
C ASN A 67 -18.22 -19.24 14.75
N ALA A 68 -18.26 -17.91 14.80
CA ALA A 68 -18.68 -17.16 16.00
C ALA A 68 -20.16 -17.43 16.33
N ALA A 69 -21.05 -17.32 15.34
CA ALA A 69 -22.47 -17.62 15.53
C ALA A 69 -22.70 -19.08 15.95
N LYS A 70 -21.95 -20.03 15.38
CA LYS A 70 -22.00 -21.44 15.80
C LYS A 70 -21.50 -21.63 17.24
N ALA A 71 -20.44 -20.92 17.64
CA ALA A 71 -19.94 -20.97 19.00
C ALA A 71 -20.95 -20.39 20.01
N GLU A 72 -21.62 -19.29 19.67
CA GLU A 72 -22.71 -18.73 20.46
C GLU A 72 -23.89 -19.70 20.60
N ALA A 73 -24.33 -20.32 19.50
CA ALA A 73 -25.39 -21.33 19.52
C ALA A 73 -25.05 -22.52 20.43
N ILE A 74 -23.80 -23.01 20.37
CA ILE A 74 -23.33 -24.10 21.25
C ILE A 74 -23.30 -23.66 22.72
N GLN A 75 -22.99 -22.40 23.03
CA GLN A 75 -23.02 -21.89 24.41
C GLN A 75 -24.44 -21.77 24.97
N VAL A 76 -25.41 -21.39 24.11
CA VAL A 76 -26.84 -21.38 24.45
C VAL A 76 -27.34 -22.82 24.67
N GLU A 77 -27.02 -23.74 23.76
CA GLU A 77 -27.40 -25.16 23.87
C GLU A 77 -26.82 -25.82 25.14
N LYS A 78 -25.57 -25.50 25.49
CA LYS A 78 -24.91 -25.99 26.70
C LYS A 78 -25.36 -25.29 28.00
N GLY A 79 -26.30 -24.35 27.93
CA GLY A 79 -26.84 -23.65 29.11
C GLY A 79 -25.83 -22.74 29.83
N ILE A 80 -24.71 -22.37 29.18
CA ILE A 80 -23.67 -21.50 29.77
C ILE A 80 -24.14 -20.04 29.77
N VAL A 81 -25.07 -19.67 28.89
CA VAL A 81 -25.64 -18.32 28.75
C VAL A 81 -27.17 -18.40 28.71
N ASN A 82 -27.84 -17.85 29.72
CA ASN A 82 -29.30 -17.64 29.68
C ASN A 82 -29.65 -16.57 28.63
N ALA A 83 -30.85 -16.65 28.03
CA ALA A 83 -31.36 -15.78 26.96
C ALA A 83 -31.38 -14.25 27.23
N LYS A 84 -30.83 -13.80 28.37
CA LYS A 84 -30.63 -12.39 28.78
C LYS A 84 -29.16 -11.97 28.92
N GLY A 85 -28.17 -12.77 28.50
CA GLY A 85 -26.77 -12.34 28.41
C GLY A 85 -26.09 -12.06 29.75
N LYS A 86 -26.52 -12.69 30.85
CA LYS A 86 -25.77 -12.66 32.12
C LYS A 86 -24.98 -13.95 32.26
N ASN A 87 -23.65 -13.83 32.25
CA ASN A 87 -22.73 -14.89 32.62
C ASN A 87 -23.04 -15.33 34.05
N ILE A 88 -23.25 -16.64 34.25
CA ILE A 88 -23.23 -17.23 35.59
C ILE A 88 -21.76 -17.19 36.04
N PRO A 89 -21.41 -16.52 37.16
CA PRO A 89 -20.04 -16.51 37.63
C PRO A 89 -19.72 -17.90 38.18
N GLN A 90 -18.99 -18.71 37.42
CA GLN A 90 -18.31 -19.87 37.98
C GLN A 90 -17.03 -19.37 38.65
N GLY A 91 -16.98 -19.54 39.96
CA GLY A 91 -15.84 -19.21 40.80
C GLY A 91 -14.59 -19.92 40.32
N GLY A 92 -13.64 -19.13 39.81
CA GLY A 92 -12.29 -19.56 39.51
C GLY A 92 -11.38 -18.41 39.91
N THR A 93 -10.55 -18.68 40.93
CA THR A 93 -9.57 -17.77 41.53
C THR A 93 -8.81 -17.00 40.46
N ARG A 94 -9.11 -15.70 40.34
CA ARG A 94 -8.38 -14.79 39.47
C ARG A 94 -7.02 -14.55 40.13
N ALA A 95 -6.00 -15.28 39.67
CA ALA A 95 -4.62 -14.90 39.93
C ALA A 95 -4.46 -13.43 39.54
N GLU A 96 -3.89 -12.68 40.47
CA GLU A 96 -3.74 -11.23 40.42
C GLU A 96 -3.21 -10.81 39.04
N VAL A 97 -4.01 -9.98 38.39
CA VAL A 97 -3.66 -9.31 37.14
C VAL A 97 -2.46 -8.42 37.47
N GLY A 98 -1.26 -8.94 37.23
CA GLY A 98 -0.05 -8.13 37.14
C GLY A 98 -0.36 -6.96 36.21
N GLU A 99 -0.14 -5.76 36.74
CA GLU A 99 -0.45 -4.47 36.14
C GLU A 99 -0.27 -4.51 34.62
N SER A 100 -1.36 -4.24 33.90
CA SER A 100 -1.33 -4.17 32.44
C SER A 100 -0.32 -3.10 32.05
N SER A 101 0.89 -3.51 31.66
CA SER A 101 1.87 -2.58 31.13
C SER A 101 1.21 -1.79 30.00
N GLY A 102 0.98 -0.49 30.25
CA GLY A 102 0.25 0.37 29.33
C GLY A 102 0.91 0.30 27.94
N ARG A 103 0.09 0.35 26.88
CA ARG A 103 0.60 0.27 25.50
C ARG A 103 1.72 1.29 25.30
N ARG A 104 2.90 0.80 24.91
CA ARG A 104 4.08 1.61 24.58
C ARG A 104 4.09 1.94 23.10
N CYS A 105 4.58 3.12 22.74
CA CYS A 105 4.84 3.50 21.36
C CYS A 105 5.91 2.58 20.77
N SER A 106 5.65 1.89 19.65
CA SER A 106 6.63 0.99 19.03
C SER A 106 7.87 1.72 18.48
N ASN A 107 7.81 3.05 18.31
CA ASN A 107 8.93 3.82 17.78
C ASN A 107 9.88 4.37 18.87
N CYS A 108 9.36 4.73 20.05
CA CYS A 108 10.18 5.31 21.13
C CYS A 108 10.07 4.58 22.48
N GLY A 109 9.25 3.54 22.57
CA GLY A 109 9.07 2.72 23.77
C GLY A 109 8.35 3.39 24.94
N LYS A 110 8.01 4.68 24.85
CA LYS A 110 7.33 5.43 25.93
C LYS A 110 5.82 5.14 25.93
N THR A 111 5.23 5.17 27.11
CA THR A 111 3.77 5.11 27.32
C THR A 111 3.15 6.50 27.10
N GLY A 112 1.85 6.57 26.79
CA GLY A 112 1.11 7.84 26.65
C GLY A 112 0.91 8.33 25.21
N HIS A 113 1.52 7.68 24.22
CA HIS A 113 1.26 7.91 22.79
C HIS A 113 1.51 6.64 21.98
N ASN A 114 1.00 6.59 20.76
CA ASN A 114 1.24 5.51 19.81
C ASN A 114 2.09 5.98 18.62
N VAL A 115 2.47 5.06 17.73
CA VAL A 115 3.29 5.35 16.55
C VAL A 115 2.63 6.37 15.61
N GLN A 116 1.30 6.40 15.52
CA GLN A 116 0.59 7.37 14.67
C GLN A 116 0.68 8.80 15.21
N THR A 117 0.81 8.95 16.53
CA THR A 117 0.96 10.25 17.22
C THR A 117 2.43 10.62 17.48
N TYR A 118 3.40 9.84 16.98
CA TYR A 118 4.81 10.12 17.19
C TYR A 118 5.28 11.25 16.27
N GLN A 119 5.65 12.40 16.85
CA GLN A 119 6.35 13.47 16.16
C GLN A 119 7.84 13.42 16.49
N VAL A 120 8.68 13.38 15.46
CA VAL A 120 10.13 13.57 15.59
C VAL A 120 10.38 15.07 15.68
N VAL A 121 10.75 15.56 16.86
CA VAL A 121 11.35 16.89 16.99
C VAL A 121 12.84 16.72 16.72
N TRP A 122 13.31 17.22 15.57
CA TRP A 122 14.73 17.31 15.29
C TRP A 122 15.23 18.64 15.85
N GLU A 123 15.95 18.60 16.98
CA GLU A 123 16.70 19.76 17.44
C GLU A 123 17.88 19.96 16.48
N THR A 124 17.75 20.90 15.54
CA THR A 124 18.91 21.45 14.83
C THR A 124 19.73 22.25 15.83
N SER A 125 20.83 21.66 16.31
CA SER A 125 21.91 22.40 16.96
C SER A 125 22.47 23.40 15.96
N LYS A 126 22.18 24.69 16.17
CA LYS A 126 22.89 25.78 15.49
C LYS A 126 24.28 25.85 16.11
N GLU A 127 25.27 25.33 15.40
CA GLU A 127 26.66 25.66 15.68
C GLU A 127 26.90 27.10 15.23
N GLU A 128 27.07 27.97 16.22
CA GLU A 128 27.48 29.36 16.05
C GLU A 128 28.89 29.39 15.44
N VAL A 129 28.99 29.79 14.18
CA VAL A 129 30.28 30.16 13.56
C VAL A 129 30.66 31.52 14.13
N ASN A 130 31.57 31.51 15.11
CA ASN A 130 32.20 32.69 15.66
C ASN A 130 33.00 33.41 14.56
N LYS A 131 32.84 34.74 14.48
CA LYS A 131 33.49 35.64 13.51
C LYS A 131 34.79 36.19 14.07
#